data_AF-A0A2W1JWA7-F1
#
_entry.id   AF-A0A2W1JWA7-F1
#
_cell.length_a   1.000
_cell.length_b   1.000
_cell.length_c   1.000
_cell.angle_alpha   90.00
_cell.angle_beta   90.00
_cell.angle_gamma   90.00
#
_symmetry.space_group_name_H-M   'P 1'
#
loop_
_entity.id
_entity.type
_entity.pdbx_description
1 polymer ?
#
loop_
_entity_poly.entity_id
_entity_poly.type
_entity_poly.pdbx_seq_one_letter_code
_entity_poly.pdbx_strand_id
1 'polypeptide(L)'
;MNLLSEQITESRKAKGLTQEELAALAKVNLRTIQRLENNENIPRAKTLQLVGNALEIDLINEIGSSENKMEFYFTKVMNVIFFIILNIVIIMALGYLTIDSAANTNSRIGAFLLSLFIPYFIVRQTEHMNSMERFLKLGSGLILYFLLFFVLHGFPAGFTSGLFVCIPIFISILFYGNKLNLSSLLKI
;
A
#
# COMPACT_ATOMS: atom_id res chain seq x y z
N MET A 1 22.36 15.89 -3.43
CA MET A 1 22.80 16.22 -2.05
C MET A 1 22.24 15.16 -1.13
N ASN A 2 23.07 14.56 -0.29
CA ASN A 2 22.62 13.60 0.71
C ASN A 2 22.33 14.35 2.01
N LEU A 3 21.20 14.05 2.65
CA LEU A 3 20.81 14.66 3.93
C LEU A 3 21.89 14.45 5.00
N LEU A 4 22.55 13.29 4.98
CA LEU A 4 23.55 12.89 5.97
C LEU A 4 24.81 13.76 5.92
N SER A 5 25.35 14.03 4.73
CA SER A 5 26.58 14.84 4.59
C SER A 5 26.35 16.27 5.06
N GLU A 6 25.17 16.81 4.74
CA GLU A 6 24.79 18.17 5.11
C GLU A 6 24.65 18.28 6.62
N GLN A 7 23.95 17.32 7.23
CA GLN A 7 23.75 17.28 8.68
C GLN A 7 25.06 17.13 9.47
N ILE A 8 25.98 16.28 9.01
CA ILE A 8 27.32 16.16 9.63
C ILE A 8 28.08 17.49 9.49
N THR A 9 28.05 18.11 8.32
CA THR A 9 28.74 19.37 8.04
C THR A 9 28.19 20.51 8.90
N GLU A 10 26.86 20.64 8.98
CA GLU A 10 26.19 21.67 9.78
C GLU A 10 26.42 21.48 11.26
N SER A 11 26.27 20.26 11.78
CA SER A 11 26.49 19.95 13.19
C SER A 11 27.93 20.20 13.62
N ARG A 12 28.90 19.85 12.77
CA ARG A 12 30.32 20.15 13.01
C ARG A 12 30.56 21.66 13.09
N LYS A 13 30.04 22.41 12.12
CA LYS A 13 30.18 23.88 12.07
C LYS A 13 29.49 24.54 13.26
N ALA A 14 28.32 24.07 13.66
CA ALA A 14 27.60 24.57 14.84
C ALA A 14 28.39 24.38 16.14
N LYS A 15 29.19 23.31 16.24
CA LYS A 15 30.13 23.07 17.35
C LYS A 15 31.47 23.78 17.20
N GLY A 16 31.71 24.53 16.12
CA GLY A 16 32.96 25.25 15.88
C GLY A 16 34.17 24.35 15.60
N LEU A 17 33.95 23.09 15.24
CA LEU A 17 35.02 22.10 15.03
C LEU A 17 35.56 22.16 13.59
N THR A 18 36.86 21.99 13.40
CA THR A 18 37.49 21.67 12.11
C THR A 18 37.26 20.20 11.73
N GLN A 19 37.51 19.82 10.47
CA GLN A 19 37.38 18.42 10.04
C GLN A 19 38.39 17.52 10.77
N GLU A 20 39.58 18.04 11.02
CA GLU A 20 40.66 17.41 11.79
C GLU A 20 40.26 17.20 13.25
N GLU A 21 39.66 18.20 13.89
CA GLU A 21 39.17 18.10 15.27
C GLU A 21 38.03 17.10 15.41
N LEU A 22 37.07 17.11 14.48
CA LEU A 22 36.00 16.11 14.47
C LEU A 22 36.58 14.69 14.27
N ALA A 23 37.57 14.53 13.39
CA ALA A 23 38.22 13.24 13.16
C ALA A 23 38.93 12.73 14.43
N ALA A 24 39.62 13.62 15.14
CA ALA A 24 40.27 13.31 16.40
C ALA A 24 39.25 12.91 17.50
N LEU A 25 38.17 13.68 17.67
CA LEU A 25 37.12 13.43 18.65
C LEU A 25 36.38 12.11 18.39
N ALA A 26 36.04 11.84 17.12
CA ALA A 26 35.38 10.60 16.70
C ALA A 26 36.34 9.40 16.60
N LYS A 27 37.65 9.60 16.78
CA LYS A 27 38.69 8.56 16.63
C LYS A 27 38.64 7.88 15.25
N VAL A 28 38.47 8.68 14.19
CA VAL A 28 38.48 8.23 12.80
C VAL A 28 39.53 9.01 12.00
N ASN A 29 39.89 8.53 10.81
CA ASN A 29 40.83 9.24 9.94
C ASN A 29 40.16 10.51 9.35
N LEU A 30 40.89 11.62 9.23
CA LEU A 30 40.44 12.86 8.54
C LEU A 30 39.78 12.58 7.18
N ARG A 31 40.38 11.67 6.39
CA ARG A 31 39.84 11.26 5.09
C ARG A 31 38.43 10.64 5.20
N THR A 32 38.09 10.07 6.35
CA THR A 32 36.75 9.54 6.62
C THR A 32 35.74 10.68 6.78
N ILE A 33 36.08 11.73 7.54
CA ILE A 33 35.22 12.91 7.70
C ILE A 33 35.04 13.63 6.37
N GLN A 34 36.11 13.85 5.62
CA GLN A 34 36.05 14.47 4.29
C GLN A 34 35.12 13.70 3.34
N ARG A 35 35.24 12.36 3.30
CA ARG A 35 34.39 11.51 2.47
C ARG A 35 32.91 11.56 2.91
N LEU A 36 32.65 11.58 4.21
CA LEU A 36 31.32 11.71 4.77
C LEU A 36 30.67 13.05 4.38
N GLU A 37 31.41 14.16 4.50
CA GLU A 37 30.91 15.50 4.12
C GLU A 37 30.79 15.68 2.60
N ASN A 38 31.56 14.93 1.79
CA ASN A 38 31.52 14.99 0.32
C ASN A 38 30.64 13.92 -0.35
N ASN A 39 29.88 13.12 0.41
CA ASN A 39 29.07 12.00 -0.11
C ASN A 39 29.84 10.90 -0.84
N GLU A 40 31.11 10.72 -0.51
CA GLU A 40 31.96 9.71 -1.11
C GLU A 40 31.91 8.41 -0.30
N ASN A 41 31.06 7.48 -0.75
CA ASN A 41 30.90 6.09 -0.26
C ASN A 41 29.97 5.96 0.96
N ILE A 42 29.20 4.86 1.02
CA ILE A 42 28.27 4.59 2.12
C ILE A 42 29.07 4.21 3.37
N PRO A 43 29.03 5.00 4.45
CA PRO A 43 29.79 4.72 5.67
C PRO A 43 29.19 3.53 6.44
N ARG A 44 30.05 2.78 7.13
CA ARG A 44 29.62 1.66 7.98
C ARG A 44 28.93 2.20 9.25
N ALA A 45 27.95 1.48 9.77
CA ALA A 45 27.20 1.85 10.98
C ALA A 45 28.11 2.23 12.17
N LYS A 46 29.21 1.49 12.38
CA LYS A 46 30.19 1.78 13.43
C LYS A 46 30.85 3.17 13.28
N THR A 47 31.16 3.59 12.06
CA THR A 47 31.75 4.91 11.79
C THR A 47 30.74 6.01 12.05
N LEU A 48 29.49 5.81 11.65
CA LEU A 48 28.39 6.74 11.92
C LEU A 48 28.13 6.88 13.42
N GLN A 49 28.22 5.79 14.20
CA GLN A 49 28.10 5.84 15.65
C GLN A 49 29.20 6.71 16.28
N LEU A 50 30.45 6.52 15.86
CA LEU A 50 31.59 7.26 16.41
C LEU A 50 31.49 8.76 16.10
N VAL A 51 31.13 9.10 14.85
CA VAL A 51 30.95 10.49 14.42
C VAL A 51 29.72 11.11 15.08
N GLY A 52 28.61 10.38 15.16
CA GLY A 52 27.39 10.81 15.83
C GLY A 52 27.63 11.08 17.31
N ASN A 53 28.35 10.21 18.01
CA ASN A 53 28.72 10.42 19.41
C ASN A 53 29.59 11.67 19.61
N ALA A 54 30.56 11.93 18.72
CA ALA A 54 31.39 13.14 18.79
C ALA A 54 30.60 14.43 18.53
N LEU A 55 29.60 14.35 17.65
CA LEU A 55 28.70 15.46 17.33
C LEU A 55 27.48 15.54 18.27
N GLU A 56 27.29 14.56 19.17
CA GLU A 56 26.11 14.40 20.03
C GLU A 56 24.78 14.35 19.25
N ILE A 57 24.79 13.68 18.10
CA ILE A 57 23.63 13.47 17.23
C ILE A 57 23.47 11.98 16.90
N ASP A 58 22.24 11.53 16.75
CA ASP A 58 21.93 10.12 16.50
C ASP A 58 21.80 9.82 15.00
N LEU A 59 22.96 9.80 14.32
CA LEU A 59 23.05 9.57 12.88
C LEU A 59 22.49 8.22 12.43
N ILE A 60 22.55 7.19 13.29
CA ILE A 60 22.09 5.84 12.93
C ILE A 60 20.56 5.81 12.87
N ASN A 61 19.90 6.38 13.87
CA ASN A 61 18.44 6.42 13.89
C ASN A 61 17.89 7.32 12.79
N GLU A 62 18.60 8.38 12.39
CA GLU A 62 18.14 9.25 11.32
C GLU A 62 18.25 8.61 9.94
N ILE A 63 19.38 7.98 9.59
CA ILE A 63 19.53 7.25 8.32
C ILE A 63 18.58 6.06 8.29
N GLY A 64 18.58 5.24 9.35
CA GLY A 64 17.69 4.09 9.47
C GLY A 64 16.21 4.49 9.45
N SER A 65 15.84 5.65 10.00
CA SER A 65 14.47 6.14 9.90
C SER A 65 14.13 6.66 8.51
N SER A 66 15.07 7.26 7.78
CA SER A 66 14.81 7.80 6.43
C SER A 66 14.59 6.69 5.40
N GLU A 67 15.43 5.64 5.42
CA GLU A 67 15.28 4.46 4.55
C GLU A 67 14.00 3.68 4.90
N ASN A 68 13.74 3.43 6.18
CA ASN A 68 12.51 2.74 6.61
C ASN A 68 11.25 3.57 6.34
N LYS A 69 11.30 4.91 6.44
CA LYS A 69 10.17 5.78 6.10
C LYS A 69 9.86 5.70 4.61
N MET A 70 10.86 5.78 3.74
CA MET A 70 10.68 5.67 2.29
C MET A 70 10.01 4.35 1.91
N GLU A 71 10.51 3.23 2.45
CA GLU A 71 9.93 1.90 2.22
C GLU A 71 8.49 1.80 2.76
N PHE A 72 8.23 2.37 3.94
CA PHE A 72 6.89 2.44 4.51
C PHE A 72 5.90 3.24 3.63
N TYR A 73 6.32 4.41 3.13
CA TYR A 73 5.48 5.19 2.21
C TYR A 73 5.27 4.46 0.88
N PHE A 74 6.33 3.87 0.33
CA PHE A 74 6.26 3.11 -0.92
C PHE A 74 5.30 1.92 -0.82
N THR A 75 5.42 1.09 0.23
CA THR A 75 4.51 -0.04 0.47
C THR A 75 3.05 0.41 0.62
N LYS A 76 2.81 1.54 1.30
CA LYS A 76 1.47 2.12 1.43
C LYS A 76 0.89 2.58 0.08
N VAL A 77 1.70 3.23 -0.76
CA VAL A 77 1.30 3.64 -2.12
C VAL A 77 1.00 2.41 -2.99
N MET A 78 1.87 1.40 -2.97
CA MET A 78 1.67 0.17 -3.74
C MET A 78 0.40 -0.57 -3.33
N ASN A 79 0.08 -0.60 -2.04
CA ASN A 79 -1.17 -1.18 -1.55
C ASN A 79 -2.39 -0.43 -2.09
N VAL A 80 -2.36 0.91 -2.11
CA VAL A 80 -3.46 1.70 -2.69
C VAL A 80 -3.62 1.43 -4.19
N ILE A 81 -2.52 1.43 -4.94
CA ILE A 81 -2.53 1.14 -6.38
C ILE A 81 -3.08 -0.27 -6.65
N PHE A 82 -2.66 -1.27 -5.87
CA PHE A 82 -3.16 -2.64 -5.98
C PHE A 82 -4.68 -2.70 -5.84
N PHE A 83 -5.26 -2.04 -4.82
CA PHE A 83 -6.71 -2.03 -4.63
C PHE A 83 -7.44 -1.30 -5.76
N ILE A 84 -6.88 -0.23 -6.31
CA ILE A 84 -7.45 0.47 -7.46
C ILE A 84 -7.50 -0.44 -8.69
N ILE A 85 -6.38 -1.09 -9.03
CA ILE A 85 -6.30 -2.02 -10.17
C ILE A 85 -7.28 -3.16 -9.99
N LEU A 86 -7.35 -3.75 -8.78
CA LEU A 86 -8.26 -4.84 -8.50
C LEU A 86 -9.73 -4.44 -8.68
N ASN A 87 -10.15 -3.25 -8.25
CA ASN A 87 -11.50 -2.73 -8.50
C ASN A 87 -11.78 -2.60 -10.01
N ILE A 88 -10.83 -2.04 -10.77
CA ILE A 88 -10.96 -1.87 -12.23
C ILE A 88 -11.13 -3.24 -12.92
N VAL A 89 -10.31 -4.23 -12.54
CA VAL A 89 -10.39 -5.59 -13.09
C VAL A 89 -11.74 -6.24 -12.79
N ILE A 90 -12.26 -6.11 -11.57
CA ILE A 90 -13.57 -6.67 -11.19
C ILE A 90 -14.70 -6.00 -11.99
N ILE A 91 -14.67 -4.66 -12.12
CA ILE A 91 -15.67 -3.92 -12.91
C ILE A 91 -15.63 -4.35 -14.36
N MET A 92 -14.44 -4.44 -14.98
CA MET A 92 -14.29 -4.88 -16.37
C MET A 92 -14.81 -6.30 -16.56
N ALA A 93 -14.48 -7.23 -15.66
CA ALA A 93 -14.92 -8.61 -15.74
C ALA A 93 -16.46 -8.73 -15.63
N LEU A 94 -17.06 -8.08 -14.63
CA LEU A 94 -18.51 -8.10 -14.47
C LEU A 94 -19.22 -7.39 -15.61
N GLY A 95 -18.73 -6.22 -16.04
CA GLY A 95 -19.31 -5.48 -17.16
C GLY A 95 -19.26 -6.27 -18.46
N TYR A 96 -18.12 -6.88 -18.77
CA TYR A 96 -17.94 -7.71 -19.97
C TYR A 96 -18.89 -8.91 -19.99
N LEU A 97 -19.06 -9.59 -18.86
CA LEU A 97 -19.89 -10.79 -18.80
C LEU A 97 -21.40 -10.50 -18.75
N THR A 98 -21.81 -9.28 -18.37
CA THR A 98 -23.23 -8.94 -18.17
C THR A 98 -23.80 -8.02 -19.24
N ILE A 99 -23.07 -6.98 -19.64
CA ILE A 99 -23.58 -5.87 -20.46
C ILE A 99 -23.06 -5.93 -21.90
N ASP A 100 -21.90 -6.54 -22.13
CA ASP A 100 -21.31 -6.60 -23.47
C ASP A 100 -22.31 -7.12 -24.52
N SER A 101 -22.23 -6.58 -25.73
CA SER A 101 -23.15 -6.97 -26.82
C SER A 101 -23.12 -8.47 -27.14
N ALA A 102 -22.00 -9.16 -26.90
CA ALA A 102 -21.85 -10.59 -27.08
C ALA A 102 -22.25 -11.41 -25.83
N ALA A 103 -22.62 -10.76 -24.72
CA ALA A 103 -23.00 -11.43 -23.48
C ALA A 103 -24.31 -12.19 -23.64
N ASN A 104 -24.23 -13.51 -23.46
CA ASN A 104 -25.36 -14.43 -23.54
C ASN A 104 -25.66 -15.04 -22.15
N THR A 105 -26.63 -15.96 -22.08
CA THR A 105 -27.01 -16.60 -20.81
C THR A 105 -25.83 -17.28 -20.12
N ASN A 106 -24.92 -17.91 -20.86
CA ASN A 106 -23.76 -18.59 -20.29
C ASN A 106 -22.77 -17.61 -19.65
N SER A 107 -22.48 -16.47 -20.31
CA SER A 107 -21.60 -15.45 -19.73
C SER A 107 -22.22 -14.81 -18.49
N ARG A 108 -23.54 -14.59 -18.48
CA ARG A 108 -24.27 -14.05 -17.32
C ARG A 108 -24.29 -15.01 -16.14
N ILE A 109 -24.41 -16.32 -16.39
CA ILE A 109 -24.20 -17.35 -15.36
C ILE A 109 -22.76 -17.27 -14.82
N GLY A 110 -21.78 -17.09 -15.71
CA GLY A 110 -20.40 -16.85 -15.32
C GLY A 110 -20.25 -15.63 -14.41
N ALA A 111 -20.86 -14.49 -14.75
CA ALA A 111 -20.86 -13.29 -13.91
C ALA A 111 -21.46 -13.55 -12.52
N PHE A 112 -22.58 -14.28 -12.47
CA PHE A 112 -23.22 -14.66 -11.21
C PHE A 112 -22.28 -15.51 -10.34
N LEU A 113 -21.64 -16.53 -10.91
CA LEU A 113 -20.66 -17.36 -10.18
C LEU A 113 -19.46 -16.54 -9.69
N LEU A 114 -18.91 -15.66 -10.54
CA LEU A 114 -17.82 -14.78 -10.13
C LEU A 114 -18.24 -13.81 -9.01
N SER A 115 -19.50 -13.36 -9.02
CA SER A 115 -20.05 -12.51 -7.96
C SER A 115 -20.15 -13.21 -6.60
N LEU A 116 -20.11 -14.54 -6.57
CA LEU A 116 -20.04 -15.34 -5.35
C LEU A 116 -18.60 -15.66 -4.96
N PHE A 117 -17.82 -16.21 -5.91
CA PHE A 117 -16.52 -16.80 -5.59
C PHE A 117 -15.41 -15.77 -5.42
N ILE A 118 -15.36 -14.71 -6.23
CA ILE A 118 -14.33 -13.66 -6.09
C ILE A 118 -14.40 -13.00 -4.70
N PRO A 119 -15.55 -12.46 -4.24
CA PRO A 119 -15.59 -11.80 -2.94
C PRO A 119 -15.40 -12.79 -1.78
N TYR A 120 -15.82 -14.05 -1.93
CA TYR A 120 -15.50 -15.09 -0.95
C TYR A 120 -13.99 -15.32 -0.82
N PHE A 121 -13.29 -15.45 -1.96
CA PHE A 121 -11.83 -15.58 -1.97
C PHE A 121 -11.15 -14.35 -1.38
N ILE A 122 -11.59 -13.14 -1.75
CA ILE A 122 -11.09 -11.88 -1.18
C ILE A 122 -11.23 -11.89 0.34
N VAL A 123 -12.41 -12.22 0.88
CA VAL A 123 -12.68 -12.28 2.32
C VAL A 123 -11.66 -13.19 3.01
N ARG A 124 -11.41 -14.37 2.47
CA ARG A 124 -10.44 -15.34 3.02
C ARG A 124 -9.00 -14.83 2.99
N GLN A 125 -8.61 -14.10 1.94
CA GLN A 125 -7.26 -13.53 1.85
C GLN A 125 -7.09 -12.25 2.69
N THR A 126 -8.19 -11.65 3.15
CA THR A 126 -8.20 -10.37 3.87
C THR A 126 -8.86 -10.51 5.25
N GLU A 127 -8.66 -11.65 5.93
CA GLU A 127 -9.18 -11.87 7.30
C GLU A 127 -8.63 -10.87 8.31
N HIS A 128 -7.45 -10.30 8.06
CA HIS A 128 -6.86 -9.24 8.87
C HIS A 128 -7.61 -7.90 8.75
N MET A 129 -8.45 -7.72 7.72
CA MET A 129 -9.26 -6.52 7.53
C MET A 129 -10.65 -6.71 8.16
N ASN A 130 -11.14 -5.67 8.82
CA ASN A 130 -12.53 -5.66 9.27
C ASN A 130 -13.50 -5.56 8.08
N SER A 131 -14.75 -5.95 8.29
CA SER A 131 -15.79 -5.95 7.25
C SER A 131 -15.97 -4.61 6.55
N MET A 132 -15.94 -3.50 7.30
CA MET A 132 -16.20 -2.17 6.77
C MET A 132 -15.03 -1.69 5.90
N GLU A 133 -13.80 -1.91 6.35
CA GLU A 133 -12.59 -1.58 5.62
C GLU A 133 -12.54 -2.31 4.27
N ARG A 134 -12.82 -3.61 4.29
CA ARG A 134 -12.85 -4.43 3.08
C ARG A 134 -13.95 -3.98 2.12
N PHE A 135 -15.15 -3.74 2.63
CA PHE A 135 -16.28 -3.19 1.85
C PHE A 135 -15.91 -1.86 1.19
N LEU A 136 -15.28 -0.94 1.91
CA LEU A 136 -14.91 0.37 1.36
C LEU A 136 -13.78 0.26 0.32
N LYS A 137 -12.73 -0.53 0.60
CA LYS A 137 -11.60 -0.67 -0.31
C LYS A 137 -11.94 -1.41 -1.61
N LEU A 138 -12.82 -2.42 -1.55
CA LEU A 138 -13.07 -3.34 -2.67
C LEU A 138 -14.51 -3.28 -3.23
N GLY A 139 -15.44 -2.66 -2.51
CA GLY A 139 -16.82 -2.48 -2.95
C GLY A 139 -17.10 -1.08 -3.52
N SER A 140 -16.33 -0.06 -3.16
CA SER A 140 -16.59 1.33 -3.59
C SER A 140 -16.60 1.51 -5.11
N GLY A 141 -15.68 0.86 -5.83
CA GLY A 141 -15.66 0.89 -7.29
C GLY A 141 -16.93 0.31 -7.91
N LEU A 142 -17.43 -0.80 -7.35
CA LEU A 142 -18.68 -1.44 -7.81
C LEU A 142 -19.92 -0.61 -7.48
N ILE A 143 -19.94 0.07 -6.33
CA ILE A 143 -21.02 0.99 -5.96
C ILE A 143 -21.05 2.17 -6.94
N LEU A 144 -19.89 2.76 -7.22
CA LEU A 144 -19.78 3.85 -8.19
C LEU A 144 -20.22 3.40 -9.59
N TYR A 145 -19.80 2.21 -10.00
CA TYR A 145 -20.18 1.63 -11.28
C TYR A 145 -21.70 1.37 -11.38
N PHE A 146 -22.31 0.83 -10.31
CA PHE A 146 -23.75 0.64 -10.21
C PHE A 146 -24.50 1.96 -10.38
N LEU A 147 -24.10 3.01 -9.65
CA LEU A 147 -24.74 4.33 -9.71
C LEU A 147 -24.57 4.98 -11.08
N LEU A 148 -23.37 4.93 -11.65
CA LEU A 148 -23.09 5.47 -12.99
C LEU A 148 -23.94 4.75 -14.04
N PHE A 149 -23.99 3.42 -13.99
CA PHE A 149 -24.79 2.63 -14.92
C PHE A 149 -26.29 2.93 -14.77
N PHE A 150 -26.78 3.03 -13.53
CA PHE A 150 -28.17 3.38 -13.24
C PHE A 150 -28.56 4.74 -13.84
N VAL A 151 -27.71 5.77 -13.68
CA VAL A 151 -27.96 7.11 -14.22
C VAL A 151 -27.95 7.11 -15.75
N LEU A 152 -27.00 6.40 -16.37
CA LEU A 152 -26.82 6.42 -17.82
C LEU A 152 -27.80 5.54 -18.59
N HIS A 153 -28.18 4.38 -18.05
CA HIS A 153 -28.95 3.35 -18.77
C HIS A 153 -30.27 2.97 -18.07
N GLY A 154 -30.49 3.44 -16.84
CA GLY A 154 -31.68 3.13 -16.06
C GLY A 154 -31.64 1.76 -15.37
N PHE A 155 -32.54 1.59 -14.40
CA PHE A 155 -32.68 0.35 -13.65
C PHE A 155 -33.02 -0.88 -14.51
N PRO A 156 -33.97 -0.80 -15.47
CA PRO A 156 -34.36 -1.98 -16.25
C PRO A 156 -33.17 -2.62 -16.97
N ALA A 157 -32.33 -1.80 -17.62
CA ALA A 157 -31.15 -2.29 -18.33
C ALA A 157 -30.14 -2.98 -17.39
N GLY A 158 -29.91 -2.42 -16.20
CA GLY A 158 -29.01 -2.99 -15.21
C GLY A 158 -29.53 -4.30 -14.63
N PHE A 159 -30.85 -4.40 -14.46
CA PHE A 159 -31.50 -5.62 -13.97
C PHE A 159 -31.53 -6.72 -15.03
N THR A 160 -31.94 -6.41 -16.26
CA THR A 160 -32.06 -7.43 -17.34
C THR A 160 -30.71 -7.95 -17.84
N SER A 161 -29.64 -7.15 -17.73
CA SER A 161 -28.27 -7.61 -18.00
C SER A 161 -27.74 -8.56 -16.93
N GLY A 162 -28.36 -8.59 -15.75
CA GLY A 162 -27.89 -9.33 -14.57
C GLY A 162 -26.84 -8.59 -13.74
N LEU A 163 -26.36 -7.42 -14.19
CA LEU A 163 -25.37 -6.63 -13.47
C LEU A 163 -25.86 -6.24 -12.07
N PHE A 164 -27.11 -5.76 -11.98
CA PHE A 164 -27.70 -5.29 -10.72
C PHE A 164 -28.10 -6.43 -9.79
N VAL A 165 -28.01 -7.68 -10.24
CA VAL A 165 -28.08 -8.87 -9.38
C VAL A 165 -26.69 -9.22 -8.84
N CYS A 166 -25.67 -9.20 -9.70
CA CYS A 166 -24.29 -9.57 -9.35
C CYS A 166 -23.66 -8.59 -8.34
N ILE A 167 -23.82 -7.28 -8.54
CA ILE A 167 -23.15 -6.27 -7.69
C ILE A 167 -23.60 -6.35 -6.22
N PRO A 168 -24.90 -6.35 -5.89
CA PRO A 168 -25.34 -6.46 -4.50
C PRO A 168 -24.89 -7.76 -3.82
N ILE A 169 -24.89 -8.89 -4.54
CA ILE A 169 -24.37 -10.16 -4.03
C ILE A 169 -22.90 -10.02 -3.68
N PHE A 170 -22.10 -9.48 -4.61
CA PHE A 170 -20.66 -9.31 -4.41
C PHE A 170 -20.35 -8.49 -3.16
N ILE A 171 -21.02 -7.33 -3.06
CA ILE A 171 -20.84 -6.39 -1.96
C ILE A 171 -21.31 -6.98 -0.63
N SER A 172 -22.42 -7.73 -0.64
CA SER A 172 -22.94 -8.40 0.56
C SER A 172 -21.94 -9.40 1.11
N ILE A 173 -21.28 -10.18 0.24
CA ILE A 173 -20.25 -11.14 0.65
C ILE A 173 -19.01 -10.43 1.20
N LEU A 174 -18.58 -9.31 0.60
CA LEU A 174 -17.47 -8.53 1.16
C LEU A 174 -17.77 -8.06 2.59
N PHE A 175 -18.99 -7.58 2.84
CA PHE A 175 -19.38 -7.04 4.15
C PHE A 175 -19.61 -8.15 5.19
N TYR A 176 -20.41 -9.17 4.85
CA TYR A 176 -20.80 -10.23 5.79
C TYR A 176 -19.82 -11.41 5.84
N GLY A 177 -18.82 -11.45 4.98
CA GLY A 177 -17.92 -12.59 4.80
C GLY A 177 -17.21 -13.07 6.07
N ASN A 178 -16.92 -12.19 7.03
CA ASN A 178 -16.30 -12.59 8.30
C ASN A 178 -17.20 -13.54 9.12
N LYS A 179 -18.53 -13.47 8.93
CA LYS A 179 -19.50 -14.38 9.55
C LYS A 179 -19.68 -15.70 8.78
N LEU A 180 -19.18 -15.77 7.54
CA LEU A 180 -19.24 -16.96 6.70
C LEU A 180 -18.04 -17.90 6.92
N ASN A 181 -17.10 -17.54 7.80
CA ASN A 181 -15.90 -18.33 8.02
C ASN A 181 -16.24 -19.61 8.81
N LEU A 182 -16.14 -20.78 8.16
CA LEU A 182 -16.47 -22.09 8.74
C LEU A 182 -15.70 -22.39 10.04
N SER A 183 -14.51 -21.80 10.22
CA SER A 183 -13.72 -21.94 11.44
C SER A 183 -14.42 -21.38 12.69
N SER A 184 -15.34 -20.43 12.53
CA SER A 184 -16.16 -19.92 13.63
C SER A 184 -17.34 -20.84 13.99
N LEU A 185 -17.77 -21.69 13.06
CA LEU A 185 -18.85 -22.68 13.23
C LEU A 185 -18.35 -24.02 13.79
N LEU A 186 -17.05 -24.32 13.61
CA LEU A 186 -16.40 -25.55 14.09
C LEU A 186 -15.75 -25.40 15.47
N LYS A 187 -15.93 -24.26 16.17
CA LYS A 187 -15.57 -24.11 17.60
C LYS A 187 -16.65 -24.71 18.51
N ILE A 188 -16.96 -25.99 18.29
CA ILE A 188 -17.76 -26.83 19.19
C ILE A 188 -16.83 -27.86 19.80
#